data_AF-A0A2V8NUA0-F1
#
_entry.id   AF-A0A2V8NUA0-F1
#
_cell.length_a   1.000
_cell.length_b   1.000
_cell.length_c   1.000
_cell.angle_alpha   90.00
_cell.angle_beta   90.00
_cell.angle_gamma   90.00
#
_symmetry.space_group_name_H-M   'P 1'
#
loop_
_entity.id
_entity.type
_entity.pdbx_description
1 polymer ?
#
loop_
_entity_poly.entity_id
_entity_poly.type
_entity_poly.pdbx_seq_one_letter_code
_entity_poly.pdbx_strand_id
1 'polypeptide(L)'
;MDYNLSEWLNLIVRWFHVFAGILWVGQTFLFTWMDRTLNREESIWMVHSGGFYVVERQNVPEALPQTLHWFRWEAALTWLSGMALLIIVYYLGGLMETQALGGISISVLVGFVLLAVAWVLYELLWQSPLARSESAGAVVSFILLVGVIFGLTRVMTGRAAYMLVG
;
A
#
# COMPACT_ATOMS: atom_id res chain seq x y z
N MET A 1 -16.72 32.85 -9.89
CA MET A 1 -16.49 32.20 -8.59
C MET A 1 -16.90 30.75 -8.77
N ASP A 2 -16.13 30.00 -9.55
CA ASP A 2 -16.37 28.58 -9.69
C ASP A 2 -15.77 27.93 -8.46
N TYR A 3 -16.61 27.62 -7.49
CA TYR A 3 -16.22 26.74 -6.39
C TYR A 3 -15.84 25.40 -7.02
N ASN A 4 -14.54 25.23 -7.24
CA ASN A 4 -13.94 24.13 -7.97
C ASN A 4 -14.34 22.82 -7.28
N LEU A 5 -15.36 22.14 -7.81
CA LEU A 5 -15.76 20.80 -7.38
C LEU A 5 -14.53 19.87 -7.29
N SER A 6 -13.57 20.05 -8.21
CA SER A 6 -12.27 19.39 -8.21
C SER A 6 -11.47 19.59 -6.93
N GLU A 7 -11.38 20.82 -6.40
CA GLU A 7 -10.62 21.12 -5.18
C GLU A 7 -11.27 20.50 -3.95
N TRP A 8 -12.61 20.57 -3.86
CA TRP A 8 -13.36 19.92 -2.78
C TRP A 8 -13.26 18.40 -2.83
N LEU A 9 -13.37 17.79 -4.02
CA LEU A 9 -13.14 16.36 -4.20
C LEU A 9 -11.72 15.97 -3.81
N ASN A 10 -10.73 16.79 -4.19
CA ASN A 10 -9.33 16.56 -3.82
C ASN A 10 -9.16 16.54 -2.29
N LEU A 11 -9.75 17.52 -1.60
CA LEU A 11 -9.68 17.62 -0.14
C LEU A 11 -10.39 16.44 0.55
N ILE A 12 -11.62 16.11 0.12
CA ILE A 12 -12.42 15.02 0.70
C ILE A 12 -11.70 13.69 0.52
N VAL A 13 -11.24 13.38 -0.69
CA VAL A 13 -10.56 12.10 -0.97
C VAL A 13 -9.25 11.99 -0.20
N ARG A 14 -8.49 13.09 -0.05
CA ARG A 14 -7.26 13.12 0.76
C ARG A 14 -7.54 12.80 2.22
N TRP A 15 -8.48 13.51 2.84
CA TRP A 15 -8.81 13.28 4.25
C TRP A 15 -9.41 11.90 4.46
N PHE A 16 -10.29 11.44 3.56
CA PHE A 16 -10.80 10.07 3.59
C PHE A 16 -9.66 9.05 3.57
N HIS A 17 -8.68 9.20 2.68
CA HIS A 17 -7.52 8.32 2.61
C HIS A 17 -6.69 8.33 3.90
N VAL A 18 -6.44 9.52 4.48
CA VAL A 18 -5.73 9.65 5.75
C VAL A 18 -6.47 8.93 6.88
N PHE A 19 -7.79 9.11 7.00
CA PHE A 19 -8.59 8.41 8.00
C PHE A 19 -8.61 6.89 7.77
N ALA A 20 -8.80 6.45 6.53
CA ALA A 20 -8.74 5.02 6.20
C ALA A 20 -7.38 4.42 6.58
N GLY A 21 -6.28 5.12 6.28
CA GLY A 21 -4.93 4.71 6.65
C GLY A 21 -4.72 4.64 8.17
N ILE A 22 -5.20 5.63 8.93
CA ILE A 22 -5.15 5.61 10.40
C ILE A 22 -5.91 4.39 10.95
N LEU A 23 -7.10 4.09 10.41
CA LEU A 23 -7.88 2.92 10.83
C LEU A 23 -7.14 1.61 10.50
N TRP A 24 -6.61 1.46 9.28
CA TRP A 24 -5.90 0.25 8.87
C TRP A 24 -4.63 0.01 9.70
N VAL A 25 -3.79 1.03 9.84
CA VAL A 25 -2.55 0.94 10.62
C VAL A 25 -2.87 0.73 12.11
N GLY A 26 -3.84 1.47 12.65
CA GLY A 26 -4.27 1.35 14.04
C GLY A 26 -4.77 -0.05 14.37
N GLN A 27 -5.59 -0.64 13.50
CA GLN A 27 -6.03 -2.02 13.67
C GLN A 27 -4.88 -3.02 13.57
N THR A 28 -3.95 -2.83 12.63
CA THR A 28 -2.76 -3.68 12.51
C THR A 28 -1.96 -3.69 13.82
N PHE A 29 -1.75 -2.53 14.45
CA PHE A 29 -1.08 -2.47 15.75
C PHE A 29 -1.87 -3.15 16.86
N LEU A 30 -3.20 -2.96 16.90
CA LEU A 30 -4.07 -3.60 17.88
C LEU A 30 -3.99 -5.13 17.76
N PHE A 31 -4.16 -5.69 16.56
CA PHE A 31 -4.08 -7.13 16.32
C PHE A 31 -2.68 -7.67 16.60
N THR A 32 -1.62 -6.96 16.22
CA THR A 32 -0.24 -7.36 16.52
C THR A 32 0.04 -7.40 18.02
N TRP A 33 -0.47 -6.42 18.77
CA TRP A 33 -0.38 -6.42 20.23
C TRP A 33 -1.18 -7.58 20.83
N MET A 34 -2.42 -7.77 20.38
CA MET A 34 -3.31 -8.82 20.84
C MET A 34 -2.71 -10.21 20.61
N ASP A 35 -2.17 -10.48 19.43
CA ASP A 35 -1.52 -11.75 19.09
C ASP A 35 -0.30 -12.02 19.99
N ARG A 36 0.50 -10.99 20.28
CA ARG A 36 1.67 -11.13 21.17
C ARG A 36 1.27 -11.43 22.61
N THR A 37 0.20 -10.80 23.09
CA THR A 37 -0.30 -11.01 24.44
C THR A 37 -0.99 -12.37 24.56
N LEU A 38 -1.82 -12.78 23.60
CA LEU A 38 -2.47 -14.11 23.55
C LEU A 38 -1.48 -15.27 23.35
N ASN A 39 -0.25 -15.02 22.91
CA ASN A 39 0.80 -16.04 22.93
C ASN A 39 1.36 -16.29 24.34
N ARG A 40 1.10 -15.41 25.31
CA ARG A 40 1.57 -15.49 26.70
C ARG A 40 0.44 -15.79 27.68
N GLU A 41 -0.77 -15.38 27.35
CA GLU A 41 -1.98 -15.49 28.15
C GLU A 41 -3.07 -16.20 27.34
N GLU A 42 -3.89 -17.04 27.97
CA GLU A 42 -4.96 -17.77 27.26
C GLU A 42 -6.12 -16.86 26.80
N SER A 43 -6.41 -15.80 27.58
CA SER A 43 -7.48 -14.84 27.29
C SER A 43 -7.08 -13.42 27.67
N ILE A 44 -7.60 -12.42 26.94
CA ILE A 44 -7.44 -10.99 27.24
C ILE A 44 -8.79 -10.40 27.63
N TRP A 45 -8.78 -9.68 28.74
CA TRP A 45 -9.92 -8.87 29.18
C TRP A 45 -9.76 -7.43 28.69
N MET A 46 -10.78 -6.92 28.00
CA MET A 46 -10.83 -5.55 27.50
C MET A 46 -12.05 -4.83 28.05
N VAL A 47 -11.90 -3.54 28.36
CA VAL A 47 -13.02 -2.67 28.73
C VAL A 47 -13.21 -1.60 27.67
N HIS A 48 -14.43 -1.44 27.19
CA HIS A 48 -14.79 -0.35 26.28
C HIS A 48 -16.23 0.11 26.51
N SER A 49 -16.45 1.42 26.60
CA SER A 49 -17.77 2.02 26.83
C SER A 49 -18.52 1.43 28.05
N GLY A 50 -17.80 1.01 29.10
CA GLY A 50 -18.36 0.39 30.30
C GLY A 50 -18.70 -1.10 30.18
N GLY A 51 -18.51 -1.70 29.00
CA GLY A 51 -18.63 -3.15 28.78
C GLY A 51 -17.28 -3.86 28.97
N PHE A 52 -17.33 -5.09 29.47
CA PHE A 52 -16.18 -5.99 29.57
C PHE A 52 -16.27 -7.06 28.50
N TYR A 53 -15.16 -7.29 27.80
CA TYR A 53 -15.05 -8.21 26.68
C TYR A 53 -13.90 -9.18 26.96
N VAL A 54 -14.12 -10.45 26.70
CA VAL A 54 -13.07 -11.47 26.74
C VAL A 54 -12.75 -11.86 25.31
N VAL A 55 -11.46 -11.85 24.97
CA VAL A 55 -10.98 -12.30 23.67
C VAL A 55 -9.99 -13.44 23.86
N GLU A 56 -10.21 -14.49 23.09
CA GLU A 56 -9.43 -15.72 23.10
C GLU A 56 -9.03 -16.08 21.68
N ARG A 57 -7.85 -16.67 21.51
CA ARG A 57 -7.37 -17.10 20.19
C ARG A 57 -7.82 -18.53 19.93
N GLN A 58 -8.63 -18.72 18.89
CA GLN A 58 -8.96 -20.05 18.37
C GLN A 58 -8.26 -20.28 17.03
N ASN A 59 -7.44 -21.34 16.94
CA ASN A 59 -6.79 -21.72 15.68
C ASN A 59 -7.72 -22.50 14.75
N VAL A 60 -8.72 -23.18 15.34
CA VAL A 60 -9.80 -23.85 14.63
C VAL A 60 -11.09 -23.37 15.27
N PRO A 61 -12.03 -22.81 14.51
CA PRO A 61 -13.31 -22.37 15.08
C PRO A 61 -14.07 -23.59 15.58
N GLU A 62 -14.36 -23.65 16.88
CA GLU A 62 -15.15 -24.73 17.48
C GLU A 62 -16.61 -24.71 16.98
N ALA A 63 -17.13 -23.51 16.72
CA ALA A 63 -18.37 -23.26 16.01
C ALA A 63 -18.25 -21.97 15.20
N LEU A 64 -18.62 -22.01 13.91
CA LEU A 64 -18.71 -20.79 13.10
C LEU A 64 -19.95 -20.01 13.55
N PRO A 65 -19.79 -18.77 14.08
CA PRO A 65 -20.94 -17.96 14.44
C PRO A 65 -21.75 -17.60 13.18
N GLN A 66 -23.06 -17.38 13.34
CA GLN A 66 -23.95 -17.00 12.22
C GLN A 66 -23.51 -15.68 11.56
N THR A 67 -22.87 -14.80 12.33
CA THR A 67 -22.36 -13.50 11.88
C THR A 67 -20.87 -13.39 12.21
N LEU A 68 -20.04 -13.20 11.18
CA LEU A 68 -18.62 -12.96 11.32
C LEU A 68 -18.30 -11.48 11.02
N HIS A 69 -17.79 -10.76 12.00
CA HIS A 69 -17.29 -9.40 11.80
C HIS A 69 -15.84 -9.45 11.34
N TRP A 70 -15.64 -9.36 10.02
CA TRP A 70 -14.31 -9.36 9.42
C TRP A 70 -13.83 -7.93 9.14
N PHE A 71 -12.76 -7.53 9.82
CA PHE A 71 -12.05 -6.27 9.66
C PHE A 71 -11.15 -6.27 8.41
N ARG A 72 -11.77 -6.24 7.23
CA ARG A 72 -11.09 -6.25 5.91
C ARG A 72 -11.17 -4.91 5.18
N TRP A 73 -12.06 -4.04 5.62
CA TRP A 73 -12.47 -2.88 4.85
C TRP A 73 -11.50 -1.73 4.99
N GLU A 74 -10.81 -1.64 6.12
CA GLU A 74 -9.86 -0.58 6.46
C GLU A 74 -8.69 -0.59 5.47
N ALA A 75 -8.10 -1.76 5.24
CA ALA A 75 -7.05 -1.95 4.23
C ALA A 75 -7.56 -1.69 2.81
N ALA A 76 -8.73 -2.26 2.47
CA ALA A 76 -9.33 -2.12 1.14
C ALA A 76 -9.69 -0.65 0.81
N LEU A 77 -10.28 0.08 1.75
CA LEU A 77 -10.62 1.50 1.61
C LEU A 77 -9.38 2.37 1.54
N THR A 78 -8.32 2.05 2.30
CA THR A 78 -7.04 2.75 2.18
C THR A 78 -6.47 2.59 0.78
N TRP A 79 -6.44 1.35 0.26
CA TRP A 79 -5.96 1.08 -1.09
C TRP A 79 -6.80 1.80 -2.17
N LEU A 80 -8.13 1.67 -2.09
CA LEU A 80 -9.05 2.29 -3.06
C LEU A 80 -8.91 3.83 -3.08
N SER A 81 -8.86 4.45 -1.90
CA SER A 81 -8.69 5.89 -1.79
C SER A 81 -7.29 6.36 -2.21
N GLY A 82 -6.25 5.55 -1.97
CA GLY A 82 -4.90 5.81 -2.47
C GLY A 82 -4.84 5.77 -3.99
N MET A 83 -5.49 4.80 -4.61
CA MET A 83 -5.63 4.71 -6.07
C MET A 83 -6.39 5.91 -6.64
N ALA A 84 -7.48 6.32 -5.98
CA ALA A 84 -8.21 7.53 -6.36
C ALA A 84 -7.32 8.78 -6.29
N LEU A 85 -6.47 8.92 -5.25
CA LEU A 85 -5.51 10.01 -5.16
C LEU A 85 -4.44 9.95 -6.25
N LEU A 86 -3.92 8.77 -6.58
CA LEU A 86 -3.00 8.59 -7.69
C LEU A 86 -3.63 9.11 -9.00
N ILE A 87 -4.87 8.74 -9.28
CA ILE A 87 -5.59 9.21 -10.47
C ILE A 87 -5.81 10.72 -10.41
N ILE A 88 -6.39 11.25 -9.34
CA ILE A 88 -6.79 12.66 -9.25
C ILE A 88 -5.56 13.58 -9.23
N VAL A 89 -4.59 13.29 -8.36
CA VAL A 89 -3.46 14.19 -8.10
C VAL A 89 -2.36 14.02 -9.14
N TYR A 90 -2.06 12.78 -9.53
CA TYR A 90 -0.90 12.49 -10.37
C TYR A 90 -1.25 12.37 -11.86
N TYR A 91 -2.39 11.76 -12.20
CA TYR A 91 -2.76 11.59 -13.60
C TYR A 91 -3.61 12.75 -14.12
N LEU A 92 -4.68 13.13 -13.44
CA LEU A 92 -5.51 14.26 -13.85
C LEU A 92 -4.88 15.61 -13.49
N GLY A 93 -4.15 15.66 -12.36
CA GLY A 93 -3.45 16.86 -11.89
C GLY A 93 -2.13 17.17 -12.59
N GLY A 94 -1.72 16.37 -13.59
CA GLY A 94 -0.52 16.67 -14.39
C GLY A 94 0.82 16.36 -13.72
N LEU A 95 0.84 15.89 -12.47
CA LEU A 95 2.09 15.73 -11.72
C LEU A 95 2.96 14.54 -12.18
N MET A 96 2.42 13.66 -13.02
CA MET A 96 3.19 12.63 -13.74
C MET A 96 3.71 13.10 -15.09
N GLU A 97 3.30 14.27 -15.57
CA GLU A 97 3.69 14.73 -16.90
C GLU A 97 5.19 15.00 -16.95
N THR A 98 5.84 14.40 -17.95
CA THR A 98 7.21 14.77 -18.30
C THR A 98 7.29 15.06 -19.79
N GLN A 99 7.75 16.27 -20.14
CA GLN A 99 7.93 16.69 -21.54
C GLN A 99 8.92 15.78 -22.28
N ALA A 100 9.92 15.25 -21.57
CA ALA A 100 10.90 14.31 -22.12
C ALA A 100 10.27 13.01 -22.66
N LEU A 101 9.13 12.58 -22.12
CA LEU A 101 8.40 11.40 -22.56
C LEU A 101 7.26 11.73 -23.54
N GLY A 102 7.07 12.99 -23.93
CA GLY A 102 6.01 13.38 -24.87
C GLY A 102 4.62 13.51 -24.24
N GLY A 103 4.54 13.69 -22.91
CA GLY A 103 3.31 14.03 -22.20
C GLY A 103 2.82 12.97 -21.22
N ILE A 104 1.63 13.22 -20.65
CA ILE A 104 1.13 12.45 -19.50
C ILE A 104 0.75 11.00 -19.84
N SER A 105 0.13 10.76 -21.00
CA SER A 105 -0.30 9.42 -21.41
C SER A 105 0.87 8.44 -21.52
N ILE A 106 2.00 8.90 -22.09
CA ILE A 106 3.21 8.08 -22.21
C ILE A 106 3.85 7.89 -20.83
N SER A 107 3.86 8.93 -20.00
CA SER A 107 4.39 8.85 -18.63
C SER A 107 3.63 7.82 -17.77
N VAL A 108 2.30 7.76 -17.89
CA VAL A 108 1.47 6.76 -17.21
C VAL A 108 1.72 5.35 -17.77
N LEU A 109 1.81 5.20 -19.10
CA LEU A 109 2.12 3.91 -19.73
C LEU A 109 3.47 3.37 -19.28
N VAL A 110 4.51 4.21 -19.23
CA VAL A 110 5.83 3.85 -18.72
C VAL A 110 5.74 3.33 -17.28
N GLY A 111 4.93 3.96 -16.43
CA GLY A 111 4.69 3.50 -15.06
C GLY A 111 4.11 2.08 -15.00
N PHE A 112 3.06 1.80 -15.78
CA PHE A 112 2.46 0.45 -15.82
C PHE A 112 3.40 -0.61 -16.42
N VAL A 113 4.11 -0.27 -17.50
CA VAL A 113 5.11 -1.16 -18.11
C VAL A 113 6.23 -1.45 -17.13
N LEU A 114 6.72 -0.44 -16.40
CA LEU A 114 7.74 -0.62 -15.38
C LEU A 114 7.27 -1.58 -14.28
N LEU A 115 6.05 -1.43 -13.77
CA LEU A 115 5.50 -2.33 -12.76
C LEU A 115 5.43 -3.78 -13.26
N ALA A 116 4.95 -3.99 -14.49
CA ALA A 116 4.87 -5.32 -15.08
C ALA A 116 6.27 -5.95 -15.30
N VAL A 117 7.22 -5.17 -15.82
CA VAL A 117 8.61 -5.62 -16.03
C VAL A 117 9.30 -5.90 -14.69
N ALA A 118 9.14 -5.03 -13.70
CA ALA A 118 9.72 -5.20 -12.38
C ALA A 118 9.20 -6.47 -11.69
N TRP A 119 7.90 -6.77 -11.80
CA TRP A 119 7.33 -8.01 -11.30
C TRP A 119 7.96 -9.24 -11.97
N VAL A 120 8.00 -9.27 -13.31
CA VAL A 120 8.61 -10.40 -14.03
C VAL A 120 10.09 -10.57 -13.67
N LEU A 121 10.86 -9.49 -13.60
CA LEU A 121 12.26 -9.54 -13.21
C LEU A 121 12.45 -10.03 -11.77
N TYR A 122 11.62 -9.58 -10.84
CA TYR A 122 11.62 -10.06 -9.46
C TYR A 122 11.37 -11.57 -9.40
N GLU A 123 10.34 -12.06 -10.09
CA GLU A 123 9.99 -13.48 -10.11
C GLU A 123 11.15 -14.32 -10.67
N LEU A 124 11.70 -13.92 -11.82
CA LEU A 124 12.82 -14.60 -12.45
C LEU A 124 14.07 -14.61 -11.55
N LEU A 125 14.34 -13.49 -10.86
CA LEU A 125 15.47 -13.39 -9.94
C LEU A 125 15.35 -14.38 -8.80
N TRP A 126 14.19 -14.44 -8.16
CA TRP A 126 13.94 -15.28 -6.98
C TRP A 126 13.64 -16.75 -7.33
N GLN A 127 13.33 -17.06 -8.59
CA GLN A 127 13.33 -18.44 -9.09
C GLN A 127 14.70 -18.92 -9.58
N SER A 128 15.67 -18.03 -9.78
CA SER A 128 17.00 -18.37 -10.30
C SER A 128 17.90 -19.04 -9.24
N PRO A 129 19.02 -19.68 -9.65
CA PRO A 129 20.01 -20.21 -8.71
C PRO A 129 20.60 -19.17 -7.75
N LEU A 130 20.52 -17.88 -8.08
CA LEU A 130 20.97 -16.79 -7.23
C LEU A 130 20.17 -16.70 -5.92
N ALA A 131 18.91 -17.13 -5.93
CA ALA A 131 18.04 -17.17 -4.76
C ALA A 131 18.55 -18.14 -3.67
N ARG A 132 19.49 -19.05 -3.99
CA ARG A 132 20.14 -19.92 -3.00
C ARG A 132 20.99 -19.15 -1.99
N SER A 133 21.41 -17.93 -2.34
CA SER A 133 22.10 -17.02 -1.44
C SER A 133 21.24 -15.77 -1.26
N GLU A 134 20.57 -15.68 -0.10
CA GLU A 134 19.71 -14.54 0.23
C GLU A 134 20.47 -13.21 0.14
N SER A 135 21.72 -13.17 0.57
CA SER A 135 22.57 -11.97 0.49
C SER A 135 22.89 -11.57 -0.95
N ALA A 136 23.21 -12.53 -1.82
CA ALA A 136 23.44 -12.25 -3.23
C ALA A 136 22.16 -11.76 -3.94
N GLY A 137 21.02 -12.39 -3.66
CA GLY A 137 19.71 -11.96 -4.17
C GLY A 137 19.34 -10.54 -3.70
N ALA A 138 19.59 -10.22 -2.43
CA ALA A 138 19.36 -8.89 -1.87
C ALA A 138 20.25 -7.82 -2.52
N VAL A 139 21.55 -8.09 -2.70
CA VAL A 139 22.48 -7.17 -3.36
C VAL A 139 22.07 -6.90 -4.80
N VAL A 140 21.71 -7.94 -5.56
CA VAL A 140 21.25 -7.76 -6.94
C VAL A 140 19.93 -6.99 -7.00
N SER A 141 18.98 -7.30 -6.12
CA SER A 141 17.72 -6.54 -6.02
C SER A 141 17.98 -5.05 -5.73
N PHE A 142 18.92 -4.74 -4.84
CA PHE A 142 19.30 -3.37 -4.54
C PHE A 142 19.93 -2.66 -5.75
N ILE A 143 20.84 -3.32 -6.47
CA ILE A 143 21.44 -2.76 -7.70
C ILE A 143 20.37 -2.50 -8.76
N LEU A 144 19.43 -3.43 -8.95
CA LEU A 144 18.32 -3.25 -9.87
C LEU A 144 17.43 -2.07 -9.48
N LEU A 145 17.09 -1.94 -8.19
CA LEU A 145 16.33 -0.81 -7.66
C LEU A 145 17.04 0.53 -7.94
N VAL A 146 18.33 0.62 -7.62
CA VAL A 146 19.14 1.82 -7.91
C VAL A 146 19.17 2.10 -9.41
N GLY A 147 19.32 1.07 -10.24
CA GLY A 147 19.27 1.19 -11.70
C GLY A 147 17.93 1.74 -12.21
N VAL A 148 16.80 1.28 -11.66
CA VAL A 148 15.46 1.78 -11.98
C VAL A 148 15.30 3.23 -11.55
N ILE A 149 15.69 3.58 -10.32
CA ILE A 149 15.64 4.97 -9.81
C ILE A 149 16.49 5.90 -10.69
N PHE A 150 17.72 5.47 -11.01
CA PHE A 150 18.60 6.21 -11.90
C PHE A 150 17.96 6.38 -13.29
N GLY A 151 17.45 5.32 -13.90
CA GLY A 151 16.78 5.38 -15.20
C GLY A 151 15.58 6.34 -15.21
N LEU A 152 14.68 6.19 -14.23
CA LEU A 152 13.48 7.03 -14.10
C LEU A 152 13.83 8.50 -13.93
N THR A 153 14.81 8.84 -13.09
CA THR A 153 15.20 10.24 -12.87
C THR A 153 15.86 10.91 -14.08
N ARG A 154 16.21 10.16 -15.14
CA ARG A 154 16.68 10.72 -16.42
C ARG A 154 15.54 11.03 -17.40
N VAL A 155 14.40 10.36 -17.27
CA VAL A 155 13.27 10.47 -18.21
C VAL A 155 12.01 11.08 -17.58
N MET A 156 11.90 11.10 -16.26
CA MET A 156 10.77 11.60 -15.49
C MET A 156 11.21 12.67 -14.48
N THR A 157 10.27 13.51 -14.06
CA THR A 157 10.49 14.42 -12.93
C THR A 157 10.74 13.63 -11.65
N GLY A 158 11.49 14.20 -10.69
CA GLY A 158 11.78 13.53 -9.42
C GLY A 158 10.51 13.12 -8.65
N ARG A 159 9.43 13.91 -8.76
CA ARG A 159 8.13 13.59 -8.15
C ARG A 159 7.46 12.39 -8.81
N ALA A 160 7.45 12.34 -10.14
CA ALA A 160 6.89 11.21 -10.89
C ALA A 160 7.70 9.93 -10.68
N ALA A 161 9.03 10.04 -10.69
CA ALA A 161 9.93 8.92 -10.38
C ALA A 161 9.67 8.39 -8.97
N TYR A 162 9.57 9.27 -7.97
CA TYR A 162 9.27 8.88 -6.58
C TYR A 162 7.95 8.13 -6.46
N MET A 163 6.89 8.55 -7.16
CA MET A 163 5.60 7.85 -7.11
C MET A 163 5.60 6.43 -7.70
N LEU A 164 6.57 6.09 -8.55
CA LEU A 164 6.66 4.76 -9.16
C LEU A 164 7.50 3.78 -8.33
N VAL A 165 8.39 4.27 -7.47
CA VAL A 165 9.39 3.43 -6.76
C VAL A 165 9.39 3.61 -5.24
N GLY A 166 8.77 4.67 -4.71
CA GLY A 166 8.79 5.07 -3.31
C GLY A 166 7.49 4.81 -2.56
#